data_AF-A0A8S3IEF1-F1
#
_entry.id   AF-A0A8S3IEF1-F1
#
_cell.length_a   1.000
_cell.length_b   1.000
_cell.length_c   1.000
_cell.angle_alpha   90.00
_cell.angle_beta   90.00
_cell.angle_gamma   90.00
#
_symmetry.space_group_name_H-M   'P 1'
#
loop_
_entity.id
_entity.type
_entity.pdbx_description
1 polymer ?
#
loop_
_entity_poly.entity_id
_entity_poly.type
_entity_poly.pdbx_seq_one_letter_code
_entity_poly.pdbx_strand_id
1 'polypeptide(L)'
;MPFLYHILSGAALSITKLRQALTLTIIKHQYLRTSLVFNADENMLMHTFETDQELKSIVYDERRNPKHFDLAQGLMFRCHILHRSQTTSKDHLIEGDAIIFNFHHANFDFASMDVFYHDLNQAYTL
;
A
#
# COMPACT_ATOMS: atom_id res chain seq x y z
N MET A 1 2.38 6.41 -9.31
CA MET A 1 1.76 7.51 -8.52
C MET A 1 1.48 6.96 -7.14
N PRO A 2 2.03 7.59 -6.08
CA PRO A 2 1.70 7.24 -4.70
C PRO A 2 0.40 7.94 -4.26
N PHE A 3 -0.44 7.20 -3.55
CA PHE A 3 -1.67 7.65 -2.93
C PHE A 3 -1.57 7.43 -1.42
N LEU A 4 -1.71 8.51 -0.66
CA LEU A 4 -1.61 8.51 0.80
C LEU A 4 -3.00 8.42 1.42
N TYR A 5 -3.18 7.46 2.32
CA TYR A 5 -4.39 7.23 3.09
C TYR A 5 -4.08 7.37 4.57
N HIS A 6 -4.84 8.22 5.25
CA HIS A 6 -4.75 8.36 6.71
C HIS A 6 -5.81 7.50 7.38
N ILE A 7 -5.42 6.81 8.45
CA ILE A 7 -6.38 6.10 9.29
C ILE A 7 -7.11 7.12 10.16
N LEU A 8 -8.43 7.15 10.03
CA LEU A 8 -9.31 8.09 10.74
C LEU A 8 -9.50 7.65 12.19
N SER A 9 -9.86 8.62 13.05
CA SER A 9 -10.19 8.37 14.45
C SER A 9 -11.30 7.33 14.60
N GLY A 10 -11.11 6.38 15.52
CA GLY A 10 -12.06 5.29 15.79
C GLY A 10 -12.03 4.13 14.80
N ALA A 11 -11.21 4.19 13.74
CA ALA A 11 -10.97 3.06 12.85
C ALA A 11 -9.71 2.28 13.27
N ALA A 12 -9.79 0.95 13.22
CA ALA A 12 -8.64 0.06 13.37
C ALA A 12 -8.59 -0.88 12.16
N LEU A 13 -7.45 -0.92 11.48
CA LEU A 13 -7.24 -1.72 10.29
C LEU A 13 -6.21 -2.82 10.57
N SER A 14 -6.58 -4.09 10.45
CA SER A 14 -5.66 -5.21 10.66
C SER A 14 -4.72 -5.34 9.48
N ILE A 15 -3.42 -5.32 9.76
CA ILE A 15 -2.33 -5.49 8.80
C ILE A 15 -2.40 -6.91 8.22
N THR A 16 -2.65 -7.92 9.06
CA THR A 16 -2.84 -9.29 8.59
C THR A 16 -4.02 -9.42 7.61
N LYS A 17 -5.19 -8.85 7.95
CA LYS A 17 -6.33 -8.85 7.03
C LYS A 17 -6.03 -8.08 5.74
N LEU A 18 -5.32 -6.95 5.83
CA LEU A 18 -4.90 -6.17 4.67
C LEU A 18 -3.97 -6.98 3.76
N ARG A 19 -2.98 -7.69 4.32
CA ARG A 19 -2.07 -8.57 3.57
C ARG A 19 -2.86 -9.65 2.81
N GLN A 20 -3.82 -10.28 3.47
CA GLN A 20 -4.67 -11.29 2.86
C GLN A 20 -5.53 -10.69 1.75
N ALA A 21 -6.18 -9.55 2.01
CA ALA A 21 -7.03 -8.85 1.04
C ALA A 21 -6.24 -8.40 -0.19
N LEU A 22 -5.05 -7.84 -0.02
CA LEU A 22 -4.15 -7.45 -1.12
C LEU A 22 -3.76 -8.67 -1.96
N THR A 23 -3.42 -9.79 -1.32
CA THR A 23 -3.11 -11.05 -2.00
C THR A 23 -4.28 -11.51 -2.86
N LEU A 24 -5.50 -11.56 -2.30
CA LEU A 24 -6.70 -11.96 -3.02
C LEU A 24 -7.04 -11.02 -4.17
N THR A 25 -6.91 -9.71 -3.96
CA THR A 25 -7.20 -8.67 -4.96
C THR A 25 -6.24 -8.80 -6.14
N ILE A 26 -4.94 -8.96 -5.88
CA ILE A 26 -3.94 -9.12 -6.94
C ILE A 26 -4.14 -10.46 -7.68
N ILE A 27 -4.47 -11.54 -6.97
CA ILE A 27 -4.84 -12.82 -7.60
C ILE A 27 -6.09 -12.65 -8.46
N LYS A 28 -7.06 -11.80 -8.11
CA LYS A 28 -8.26 -11.57 -8.92
C LYS A 28 -7.92 -10.86 -10.24
N HIS A 29 -7.07 -9.83 -10.24
CA HIS A 29 -6.79 -9.02 -11.42
C HIS A 29 -5.63 -9.56 -12.29
N GLN A 30 -5.92 -10.19 -13.44
CA GLN A 30 -4.87 -10.71 -14.36
C GLN A 30 -3.92 -9.64 -14.93
N TYR A 31 -4.40 -8.42 -15.18
CA TYR A 31 -3.56 -7.32 -15.65
C TYR A 31 -2.61 -6.79 -14.56
N LEU A 32 -2.93 -7.04 -13.29
CA LEU A 32 -1.98 -6.87 -12.20
C LEU A 32 -0.95 -8.01 -12.28
N ARG A 33 -1.39 -9.26 -12.50
CA ARG A 33 -0.51 -10.44 -12.59
C ARG A 33 0.51 -10.42 -13.74
N THR A 34 0.27 -9.70 -14.84
CA THR A 34 1.20 -9.67 -15.99
C THR A 34 2.55 -9.03 -15.67
N SER A 35 2.66 -8.31 -14.55
CA SER A 35 3.93 -7.73 -14.10
C SER A 35 3.95 -7.45 -12.60
N LEU A 36 3.11 -8.12 -11.81
CA LEU A 36 3.15 -8.07 -10.36
C LEU A 36 3.50 -9.45 -9.83
N VAL A 37 4.79 -9.66 -9.58
CA VAL A 37 5.20 -10.65 -8.59
C VAL A 37 4.88 -10.04 -7.24
N PHE A 38 3.66 -10.28 -6.73
CA PHE A 38 3.30 -9.82 -5.40
C PHE A 38 3.94 -10.71 -4.35
N ASN A 39 5.17 -10.38 -3.97
CA ASN A 39 5.78 -10.89 -2.77
C ASN A 39 5.31 -10.01 -1.60
N ALA A 40 4.43 -10.54 -0.75
CA ALA A 40 3.88 -9.80 0.38
C ALA A 40 4.94 -9.32 1.37
N ASP A 41 6.11 -9.98 1.42
CA ASP A 41 7.22 -9.61 2.30
C ASP A 41 8.10 -8.51 1.68
N GLU A 42 8.23 -8.45 0.34
CA GLU A 42 9.06 -7.43 -0.34
C GLU A 42 8.26 -6.18 -0.75
N ASN A 43 6.95 -6.33 -0.98
CA ASN A 43 6.07 -5.26 -1.45
C ASN A 43 5.36 -4.51 -0.33
N MET A 44 5.51 -4.96 0.91
CA MET A 44 5.00 -4.29 2.11
C MET A 44 6.17 -3.72 2.92
N LEU A 45 6.34 -2.40 2.87
CA LEU A 45 7.32 -1.71 3.72
C LEU A 45 6.62 -1.20 4.98
N MET A 46 7.21 -1.40 6.15
CA MET A 46 6.73 -0.82 7.41
C MET A 46 7.74 0.20 7.91
N HIS A 47 7.31 1.43 8.17
CA HIS A 47 8.17 2.51 8.64
C HIS A 47 7.46 3.33 9.71
N THR A 48 8.18 3.76 10.74
CA THR A 48 7.68 4.69 11.74
C THR A 48 8.05 6.12 11.36
N PHE A 49 7.15 7.08 11.57
CA PHE A 49 7.44 8.51 11.40
C PHE A 49 6.96 9.30 12.64
N GLU A 50 7.63 10.41 12.91
CA GLU A 50 7.34 11.30 14.06
C GLU A 50 6.79 12.64 13.59
N THR A 51 7.25 13.13 12.45
CA THR A 51 6.91 14.46 11.95
C THR A 51 6.25 14.43 10.57
N ASP A 52 5.42 15.44 10.30
CA ASP A 52 4.84 15.63 8.96
C ASP A 52 5.92 15.87 7.90
N GLN A 53 7.08 16.37 8.29
CA GLN A 53 8.21 16.58 7.39
C GLN A 53 8.84 15.25 6.96
N GLU A 54 8.96 14.28 7.88
CA GLU A 54 9.36 12.92 7.57
C GLU A 54 8.34 12.22 6.67
N LEU A 55 7.04 12.35 6.98
CA LEU A 55 5.97 11.82 6.13
C LEU A 55 6.06 12.37 4.70
N LYS A 56 6.26 13.69 4.55
CA LYS A 56 6.45 14.33 3.24
C LYS A 56 7.70 13.81 2.52
N SER A 57 8.79 13.58 3.25
CA SER A 57 10.03 13.00 2.69
C SER A 57 9.78 11.58 2.15
N ILE A 58 9.07 10.75 2.92
CA ILE A 58 8.71 9.39 2.50
C ILE A 58 7.83 9.40 1.26
N VAL A 59 6.77 10.22 1.23
CA VAL A 59 5.89 10.34 0.06
C VAL A 59 6.66 10.86 -1.17
N TYR A 60 7.61 11.78 -0.95
CA TYR A 60 8.46 12.30 -2.01
C TYR A 60 9.39 11.23 -2.59
N ASP A 61 10.01 10.41 -1.73
CA ASP A 61 10.85 9.29 -2.13
C ASP A 61 10.04 8.24 -2.91
N GLU A 62 8.87 7.84 -2.40
CA GLU A 62 7.94 6.94 -3.11
C GLU A 62 7.57 7.47 -4.50
N ARG A 63 7.45 8.79 -4.66
CA ARG A 63 7.11 9.39 -5.95
C ARG A 63 8.28 9.42 -6.94
N ARG A 64 9.50 9.64 -6.47
CA ARG A 64 10.65 10.00 -7.33
C ARG A 64 11.70 8.92 -7.45
N ASN A 65 11.75 7.95 -6.55
CA ASN A 65 12.77 6.93 -6.55
C ASN A 65 12.49 5.89 -7.66
N PRO A 66 13.26 5.87 -8.76
CA PRO A 66 13.01 4.94 -9.85
C PRO A 66 13.32 3.50 -9.46
N LYS A 67 14.08 3.27 -8.37
CA LYS A 67 14.44 1.93 -7.90
C LYS A 67 13.30 1.21 -7.20
N HIS A 68 12.21 1.91 -6.89
CA HIS A 68 11.04 1.31 -6.24
C HIS A 68 10.27 0.38 -7.18
N PHE A 69 10.42 0.59 -8.48
CA PHE A 69 9.78 -0.23 -9.48
C PHE A 69 10.83 -0.90 -10.34
N ASP A 70 10.74 -2.21 -10.46
CA ASP A 70 11.56 -3.00 -11.36
C ASP A 70 10.62 -3.83 -12.24
N LEU A 71 10.42 -3.36 -13.47
CA LEU A 71 9.55 -4.03 -14.44
C LEU A 71 10.11 -5.40 -14.85
N ALA A 72 11.44 -5.59 -14.80
CA ALA A 72 12.05 -6.86 -15.13
C ALA A 72 11.77 -7.93 -14.06
N GLN A 73 11.56 -7.52 -12.82
CA GLN A 73 11.20 -8.39 -11.70
C GLN A 73 9.70 -8.41 -11.40
N GLY A 74 8.90 -7.63 -12.13
CA GLY A 74 7.47 -7.51 -11.88
C GLY A 74 7.15 -6.80 -10.56
N LEU A 75 7.95 -5.82 -10.15
CA LEU A 75 7.66 -4.96 -9.01
C LEU A 75 6.97 -3.69 -9.51
N MET A 76 5.65 -3.72 -9.61
CA MET A 76 4.83 -2.62 -10.17
C MET A 76 3.82 -2.02 -9.19
N PHE A 77 3.78 -2.52 -7.96
CA PHE A 77 2.89 -2.10 -6.88
C PHE A 77 3.66 -2.17 -5.58
N ARG A 78 3.50 -1.14 -4.76
CA ARG A 78 4.04 -1.09 -3.40
C ARG A 78 2.95 -0.66 -2.44
N CYS A 79 2.95 -1.29 -1.27
CA CYS A 79 2.18 -0.89 -0.11
C CYS A 79 3.16 -0.48 0.99
N HIS A 80 3.10 0.77 1.44
CA HIS A 80 3.97 1.27 2.49
C HIS A 80 3.11 1.65 3.69
N ILE A 81 3.27 0.89 4.76
CA ILE A 81 2.58 1.09 6.03
C ILE A 81 3.42 2.03 6.89
N LEU A 82 2.79 3.09 7.39
CA LEU A 82 3.41 4.14 8.17
C LEU A 82 2.80 4.19 9.57
N HIS A 83 3.61 3.89 10.58
CA HIS A 83 3.21 3.99 11.97
C HIS A 83 3.59 5.35 12.54
N ARG A 84 2.68 5.99 13.27
CA ARG A 84 3.04 7.16 14.07
C ARG A 84 3.71 6.69 15.36
N SER A 85 4.88 7.25 15.68
CA SER A 85 5.80 6.84 16.76
C SER A 85 5.18 6.52 18.13
N GLN A 86 4.00 7.06 18.43
CA GLN A 86 3.36 6.92 19.74
C GLN A 86 2.51 5.67 19.92
N THR A 87 2.27 4.84 18.90
CA THR A 87 1.39 3.67 19.07
C THR A 87 1.71 2.54 18.09
N THR A 88 2.48 1.56 18.54
CA THR A 88 2.81 0.37 17.75
C THR A 88 1.96 -0.82 18.18
N SER A 89 0.71 -0.84 17.74
CA SER A 89 0.02 -2.14 17.66
C SER A 89 0.67 -2.93 16.52
N LYS A 90 1.21 -4.11 16.85
CA LYS A 90 1.97 -4.93 15.87
C LYS A 90 1.14 -5.38 14.67
N ASP A 91 -0.19 -5.43 14.80
CA ASP A 91 -1.07 -5.91 13.73
C ASP A 91 -2.18 -4.91 13.39
N HIS A 92 -2.30 -3.77 14.06
CA HIS A 92 -3.39 -2.83 13.76
C HIS A 92 -2.83 -1.45 13.44
N LEU A 93 -3.29 -0.89 12.33
CA LEU A 93 -3.16 0.52 12.04
C LEU A 93 -4.28 1.26 12.72
N ILE A 94 -3.92 2.32 13.43
CA ILE A 94 -4.84 3.12 14.23
C ILE A 94 -4.77 4.60 13.84
N GLU A 95 -5.53 5.44 14.52
CA GLU A 95 -5.54 6.87 14.27
C GLU A 95 -4.13 7.49 14.23
N GLY A 96 -3.86 8.24 13.16
CA GLY A 96 -2.57 8.88 12.94
C GLY A 96 -1.58 8.04 12.13
N ASP A 97 -1.82 6.74 11.97
CA ASP A 97 -1.11 5.91 11.01
C ASP A 97 -1.54 6.23 9.58
N ALA A 98 -0.73 5.81 8.61
CA ALA A 98 -1.02 5.99 7.21
C ALA A 98 -0.61 4.79 6.36
N ILE A 99 -1.20 4.70 5.17
CA ILE A 99 -0.85 3.72 4.14
C ILE A 99 -0.56 4.49 2.85
N ILE A 100 0.54 4.16 2.18
CA ILE A 100 0.80 4.61 0.82
C ILE A 100 0.63 3.43 -0.13
N PHE A 101 -0.25 3.58 -1.11
CA PHE A 101 -0.30 2.70 -2.28
C PHE A 101 0.37 3.37 -3.46
N ASN A 102 1.38 2.72 -4.02
CA ASN A 102 2.14 3.27 -5.14
C ASN A 102 2.11 2.31 -6.32
N PHE A 103 1.50 2.77 -7.42
CA PHE A 103 1.34 2.01 -8.65
C PHE A 103 2.25 2.54 -9.75
N HIS A 104 2.89 1.65 -10.49
CA HIS A 104 3.60 2.02 -11.71
C HIS A 104 2.61 2.33 -12.84
N HIS A 105 2.78 3.47 -13.52
CA HIS A 105 1.83 3.97 -14.53
C HIS A 105 1.64 3.08 -15.75
N ALA A 106 2.62 2.24 -16.06
CA ALA A 106 2.56 1.39 -17.25
C ALA A 106 1.33 0.46 -17.28
N ASN A 107 0.79 0.07 -16.11
CA ASN A 107 -0.33 -0.88 -16.03
C ASN A 107 -1.54 -0.38 -15.21
N PHE A 108 -1.56 0.89 -14.80
CA PHE A 108 -2.57 1.39 -13.87
C PHE A 108 -3.01 2.82 -14.19
N ASP A 109 -4.29 2.98 -14.51
CA ASP A 109 -4.96 4.26 -14.68
C ASP A 109 -5.89 4.57 -13.49
N PHE A 110 -6.47 5.78 -13.48
CA PHE A 110 -7.38 6.19 -12.40
C PHE A 110 -8.65 5.33 -12.34
N ALA A 111 -9.17 4.84 -13.46
CA ALA A 111 -10.37 4.01 -13.48
C ALA A 111 -10.11 2.61 -12.89
N SER A 112 -8.94 2.02 -13.18
CA SER A 112 -8.48 0.75 -12.60
C SER A 112 -8.27 0.85 -11.09
N MET A 113 -8.01 2.05 -10.59
CA MET A 113 -7.86 2.32 -9.17
C MET A 113 -9.17 2.15 -8.39
N ASP A 114 -10.28 2.66 -8.92
CA ASP A 114 -11.60 2.49 -8.29
C ASP A 114 -12.00 1.02 -8.20
N VAL A 115 -11.73 0.26 -9.26
CA VAL A 115 -11.97 -1.19 -9.31
C VAL A 115 -11.10 -1.93 -8.29
N PHE A 116 -9.82 -1.58 -8.21
CA PHE A 116 -8.91 -2.15 -7.21
C PHE A 116 -9.38 -1.87 -5.78
N TYR A 117 -9.82 -0.65 -5.47
CA TYR A 117 -10.30 -0.32 -4.13
C TYR A 117 -11.60 -1.03 -3.77
N HIS A 118 -12.52 -1.14 -4.74
CA HIS A 118 -13.74 -1.92 -4.55
C HIS A 118 -13.42 -3.38 -4.19
N ASP A 119 -12.53 -4.01 -4.96
CA ASP A 119 -12.15 -5.40 -4.77
C ASP A 119 -11.33 -5.62 -3.50
N LEU A 120 -10.43 -4.70 -3.16
CA LEU A 120 -9.66 -4.72 -1.91
C LEU A 120 -10.58 -4.62 -0.70
N ASN A 121 -11.56 -3.72 -0.72
CA ASN A 121 -12.52 -3.57 0.36
C ASN A 121 -13.37 -4.84 0.50
N GLN A 122 -13.87 -5.38 -0.61
CA GLN A 122 -14.61 -6.64 -0.60
C GLN A 122 -13.77 -7.77 0.03
N ALA A 123 -12.52 -7.93 -0.42
CA ALA A 123 -11.62 -8.95 0.08
C ALA A 123 -11.25 -8.77 1.57
N TYR A 124 -11.17 -7.52 2.05
CA TYR A 124 -10.89 -7.21 3.46
C TYR A 124 -12.08 -7.51 4.38
N THR A 125 -13.31 -7.40 3.87
CA THR A 125 -14.55 -7.69 4.63
C THR A 125 -14.93 -9.16 4.68
N LEU A 126 -14.27 -10.02 3.89
CA LEU A 126 -14.35 -11.47 4.04
C LEU A 126 -13.79 -11.93 5.40
#